data_AF-A0A6P3RSL3-F1
#
_entry.id   AF-A0A6P3RSL3-F1
#
_cell.length_a   1.000
_cell.length_b   1.000
_cell.length_c   1.000
_cell.angle_alpha   90.00
_cell.angle_beta   90.00
_cell.angle_gamma   90.00
#
_symmetry.space_group_name_H-M   'P 1'
#
loop_
_entity.id
_entity.type
_entity.pdbx_description
1 polymer ?
#
loop_
_entity_poly.entity_id
_entity_poly.type
_entity_poly.pdbx_seq_one_letter_code
_entity_poly.pdbx_strand_id
1 'polypeptide(L)'
;MKFLVYYAGDLANVFFIITVGTGLYWLIFFKAQKSVSVLLPMRAQEERFVTYVGCAFALKVVGFKNLALMDSSSSLSRNPPSYIAPYSRILRYAVSTALWLVIGIIQIVFFAVFYERFIEDKIRQFVDLCCMSNISVFLLSHKCFGYYIHGRSVHGHADTNMEEMNMNLKREAENLCSQRGLVPNTEGQTFQIAVSSQMRQHYDRIHETLIRKNGPARLLSSSASTFEQSIKAYHTMNKFLASFIDHVHKEMDYFIKDKLLLERILGVEFMEPMEKSIFYNDEGYSFSSVLYYGNEATLLIYDLLFFCVVDLACQNFILAAFLTYLQQEIFRFIRNTVGQKNLASKTLVDQRFLI
;
A
#
# COMPACT_ATOMS: atom_id res chain seq x y z
N MET A 1 -39.26 14.82 -2.36
CA MET A 1 -38.15 14.90 -1.36
C MET A 1 -38.24 13.88 -0.22
N LYS A 2 -39.39 13.69 0.47
CA LYS A 2 -39.48 12.72 1.58
C LYS A 2 -39.14 11.27 1.22
N PHE A 3 -39.46 10.85 -0.01
CA PHE A 3 -39.18 9.50 -0.53
C PHE A 3 -37.66 9.21 -0.70
N LEU A 4 -36.90 10.16 -1.23
CA LEU A 4 -35.44 10.02 -1.40
C LEU A 4 -34.69 9.99 -0.07
N VAL A 5 -35.16 10.74 0.92
CA VAL A 5 -34.59 10.75 2.28
C VAL A 5 -34.86 9.43 3.02
N TYR A 6 -36.02 8.81 2.78
CA TYR A 6 -36.34 7.49 3.32
C TYR A 6 -35.47 6.40 2.68
N TYR A 7 -35.33 6.42 1.35
CA TYR A 7 -34.46 5.48 0.63
C TYR A 7 -32.98 5.61 1.01
N ALA A 8 -32.49 6.81 1.26
CA ALA A 8 -31.13 7.04 1.75
C ALA A 8 -30.93 6.50 3.17
N GLY A 9 -31.97 6.54 4.02
CA GLY A 9 -31.95 5.93 5.35
C GLY A 9 -31.90 4.40 5.28
N ASP A 10 -32.71 3.78 4.41
CA ASP A 10 -32.70 2.34 4.21
C ASP A 10 -31.40 1.85 3.58
N LEU A 11 -30.83 2.61 2.63
CA LEU A 11 -29.52 2.32 2.05
C LEU A 11 -28.40 2.39 3.11
N ALA A 12 -28.46 3.37 4.02
CA ALA A 12 -27.52 3.47 5.14
C ALA A 12 -27.66 2.29 6.12
N ASN A 13 -28.88 1.82 6.37
CA ASN A 13 -29.13 0.64 7.20
C ASN A 13 -28.57 -0.64 6.55
N VAL A 14 -28.69 -0.77 5.22
CA VAL A 14 -28.10 -1.89 4.45
C VAL A 14 -26.57 -1.85 4.51
N PHE A 15 -25.95 -0.69 4.30
CA PHE A 15 -24.49 -0.55 4.45
C PHE A 15 -24.03 -0.84 5.88
N PHE A 16 -24.79 -0.42 6.90
CA PHE A 16 -24.50 -0.71 8.30
C PHE A 16 -24.55 -2.21 8.59
N ILE A 17 -25.60 -2.91 8.14
CA ILE A 17 -25.76 -4.37 8.34
C ILE A 17 -24.64 -5.14 7.62
N ILE A 18 -24.30 -4.76 6.38
CA ILE A 18 -23.22 -5.40 5.63
C ILE A 18 -21.88 -5.17 6.35
N THR A 19 -21.59 -3.95 6.80
CA THR A 19 -20.32 -3.63 7.47
C THR A 19 -20.20 -4.33 8.82
N VAL A 20 -21.28 -4.35 9.63
CA VAL A 20 -21.32 -5.05 10.92
C VAL A 20 -21.27 -6.57 10.74
N GLY A 21 -21.99 -7.11 9.75
CA GLY A 21 -21.98 -8.54 9.42
C GLY A 21 -20.62 -9.02 8.92
N THR A 22 -19.95 -8.23 8.08
CA THR A 22 -18.58 -8.53 7.63
C THR A 22 -17.60 -8.43 8.80
N GLY A 23 -17.77 -7.44 9.69
CA GLY A 23 -17.00 -7.31 10.93
C GLY A 23 -17.18 -8.49 11.91
N LEU A 24 -18.40 -8.98 12.11
CA LEU A 24 -18.70 -10.17 12.92
C LEU A 24 -18.16 -11.45 12.28
N TYR A 25 -18.26 -11.60 10.96
CA TYR A 25 -17.68 -12.72 10.22
C TYR A 25 -16.16 -12.80 10.44
N TRP A 26 -15.45 -11.67 10.31
CA TRP A 26 -14.01 -11.61 10.58
C TRP A 26 -13.69 -11.82 12.06
N LEU A 27 -14.50 -11.28 12.99
CA LEU A 27 -14.31 -11.46 14.43
C LEU A 27 -14.43 -12.94 14.84
N ILE A 28 -15.42 -13.67 14.31
CA ILE A 28 -15.59 -15.11 14.55
C ILE A 28 -14.46 -15.92 13.90
N PHE A 29 -14.06 -15.57 12.68
CA PHE A 29 -12.94 -16.21 11.97
C PHE A 29 -11.60 -16.04 12.73
N PHE A 30 -11.38 -14.89 13.37
CA PHE A 30 -10.16 -14.60 14.13
C PHE A 30 -10.18 -15.07 15.59
N LYS A 31 -11.35 -15.17 16.24
CA LYS A 31 -11.46 -15.77 17.59
C LYS A 31 -11.12 -17.28 17.63
N ALA A 32 -10.96 -17.92 16.48
CA ALA A 32 -10.52 -19.32 16.34
C ALA A 32 -8.99 -19.50 16.19
N GLN A 33 -8.17 -18.45 16.30
CA GLN A 33 -6.70 -18.56 16.18
C GLN A 33 -5.97 -18.63 17.53
N LYS A 34 -4.96 -19.52 17.61
CA LYS A 34 -4.34 -20.06 18.84
C LYS A 34 -3.04 -19.37 19.34
N SER A 35 -2.64 -18.19 18.88
CA SER A 35 -1.52 -17.44 19.51
C SER A 35 -1.41 -15.96 19.09
N VAL A 36 -0.98 -15.11 20.03
CA VAL A 36 -0.87 -13.64 19.96
C VAL A 36 0.52 -13.20 20.44
N SER A 37 1.10 -12.14 19.85
CA SER A 37 2.18 -11.37 20.49
C SER A 37 2.10 -9.86 20.16
N VAL A 38 2.71 -9.09 21.07
CA VAL A 38 2.40 -7.72 21.52
C VAL A 38 3.10 -6.61 20.72
N LEU A 39 2.45 -5.44 20.62
CA LEU A 39 2.87 -4.26 19.87
C LEU A 39 3.39 -3.15 20.81
N LEU A 40 4.64 -2.71 20.62
CA LEU A 40 5.10 -1.39 21.08
C LEU A 40 4.85 -0.37 19.96
N PRO A 41 4.59 0.92 20.29
CA PRO A 41 4.29 1.88 19.26
C PRO A 41 5.54 2.37 18.50
N MET A 42 5.48 2.40 17.16
CA MET A 42 6.51 2.96 16.25
C MET A 42 6.24 4.44 15.95
N ARG A 43 7.28 5.22 15.63
CA ARG A 43 7.22 6.67 15.27
C ARG A 43 6.13 7.08 14.28
N ALA A 44 5.72 6.21 13.35
CA ALA A 44 4.59 6.45 12.46
C ALA A 44 3.20 6.55 13.16
N GLN A 45 3.09 6.20 14.45
CA GLN A 45 1.87 6.39 15.26
C GLN A 45 1.76 7.82 15.80
N GLU A 46 2.89 8.49 16.05
CA GLU A 46 2.87 9.87 16.54
C GLU A 46 2.32 10.83 15.47
N GLU A 47 2.70 10.64 14.20
CA GLU A 47 2.25 11.49 13.08
C GLU A 47 0.74 11.38 12.81
N ARG A 48 0.16 10.17 12.93
CA ARG A 48 -1.29 9.96 12.74
C ARG A 48 -2.09 10.44 13.94
N PHE A 49 -1.56 10.27 15.15
CA PHE A 49 -2.17 10.77 16.38
C PHE A 49 -2.36 12.30 16.34
N VAL A 50 -1.42 13.02 15.74
CA VAL A 50 -1.51 14.48 15.53
C VAL A 50 -2.73 14.87 14.68
N THR A 51 -3.11 14.10 13.66
CA THR A 51 -4.32 14.37 12.86
C THR A 51 -5.58 14.33 13.71
N TYR A 52 -5.78 13.24 14.47
CA TYR A 52 -6.99 13.05 15.27
C TYR A 52 -7.07 14.04 16.44
N VAL A 53 -5.94 14.33 17.09
CA VAL A 53 -5.84 15.35 18.14
C VAL A 53 -6.04 16.75 17.58
N GLY A 54 -5.50 17.05 16.40
CA GLY A 54 -5.71 18.31 15.69
C GLY A 54 -7.18 18.53 15.32
N CYS A 55 -7.85 17.51 14.78
CA CYS A 55 -9.29 17.52 14.51
C CYS A 55 -10.10 17.74 15.81
N ALA A 56 -9.80 17.00 16.87
CA ALA A 56 -10.49 17.12 18.15
C ALA A 56 -10.27 18.51 18.78
N PHE A 57 -9.05 19.05 18.69
CA PHE A 57 -8.69 20.38 19.16
C PHE A 57 -9.43 21.48 18.37
N ALA A 58 -9.40 21.44 17.04
CA ALA A 58 -10.09 22.43 16.22
C ALA A 58 -11.62 22.39 16.44
N LEU A 59 -12.22 21.21 16.48
CA LEU A 59 -13.67 21.07 16.68
C LEU A 59 -14.12 21.48 18.08
N LYS A 60 -13.37 21.08 19.12
CA LYS A 60 -13.78 21.24 20.52
C LYS A 60 -13.23 22.50 21.18
N VAL A 61 -11.94 22.79 21.00
CA VAL A 61 -11.21 23.86 21.69
C VAL A 61 -11.29 25.17 20.91
N VAL A 62 -11.05 25.14 19.59
CA VAL A 62 -11.18 26.34 18.75
C VAL A 62 -12.65 26.70 18.50
N GLY A 63 -13.56 25.72 18.64
CA GLY A 63 -15.00 25.97 18.64
C GLY A 63 -15.65 25.88 17.25
N PHE A 64 -14.99 25.26 16.27
CA PHE A 64 -15.56 25.03 14.93
C PHE A 64 -16.90 24.27 14.97
N LYS A 65 -17.19 23.50 16.04
CA LYS A 65 -18.53 22.93 16.28
C LYS A 65 -19.65 23.98 16.21
N ASN A 66 -19.39 25.24 16.57
CA ASN A 66 -20.39 26.30 16.63
C ASN A 66 -20.83 26.73 15.23
N LEU A 67 -19.99 26.49 14.20
CA LEU A 67 -20.34 26.68 12.80
C LEU A 67 -21.32 25.62 12.28
N ALA A 68 -21.52 24.52 13.02
CA ALA A 68 -22.48 23.48 12.67
C ALA A 68 -23.92 23.77 13.18
N LEU A 69 -24.12 24.89 13.89
CA LEU A 69 -25.42 25.31 14.42
C LEU A 69 -26.29 25.95 13.33
N MET A 70 -27.62 25.81 13.43
CA MET A 70 -28.59 26.50 12.57
C MET A 70 -28.72 27.98 12.94
N ASP A 71 -27.63 28.72 12.82
CA ASP A 71 -27.57 30.15 13.13
C ASP A 71 -26.83 30.91 12.02
N SER A 72 -27.18 32.17 11.83
CA SER A 72 -26.55 33.09 10.87
C SER A 72 -25.16 33.55 11.30
N SER A 73 -24.83 33.41 12.59
CA SER A 73 -23.56 33.86 13.16
C SER A 73 -22.43 32.85 12.94
N SER A 74 -21.34 33.29 12.30
CA SER A 74 -20.12 32.48 12.09
C SER A 74 -19.10 32.59 13.23
N SER A 75 -19.54 32.98 14.44
CA SER A 75 -18.61 33.21 15.56
C SER A 75 -18.13 31.88 16.17
N LEU A 76 -16.82 31.73 16.31
CA LEU A 76 -16.18 30.55 16.91
C LEU A 76 -16.36 30.49 18.42
N SER A 77 -16.46 31.65 19.09
CA SER A 77 -16.84 31.75 20.49
C SER A 77 -18.28 32.24 20.64
N ARG A 78 -18.96 31.76 21.68
CA ARG A 78 -20.29 32.25 22.09
C ARG A 78 -20.29 32.57 23.56
N ASN A 79 -20.99 33.65 23.89
CA ASN A 79 -21.21 34.03 25.28
C ASN A 79 -22.17 33.00 25.93
N PRO A 80 -21.91 32.55 27.17
CA PRO A 80 -22.72 31.55 27.89
C PRO A 80 -24.24 31.81 27.95
N PRO A 81 -24.75 33.05 28.01
CA PRO A 81 -26.20 33.30 28.06
C PRO A 81 -26.88 33.32 26.67
N SER A 82 -26.13 33.12 25.59
CA SER A 82 -26.66 33.21 24.23
C SER A 82 -27.51 31.98 23.88
N TYR A 83 -28.61 32.18 23.16
CA TYR A 83 -29.41 31.09 22.60
C TYR A 83 -28.55 30.11 21.80
N ILE A 84 -28.75 28.80 22.00
CA ILE A 84 -28.06 27.73 21.28
C ILE A 84 -29.06 27.12 20.31
N ALA A 85 -28.92 27.47 19.03
CA ALA A 85 -29.70 26.85 17.96
C ALA A 85 -29.40 25.34 17.87
N PRO A 86 -30.35 24.50 17.44
CA PRO A 86 -30.05 23.08 17.21
C PRO A 86 -29.03 22.90 16.08
N TYR A 87 -28.27 21.81 16.13
CA TYR A 87 -27.33 21.46 15.06
C TYR A 87 -28.06 21.05 13.79
N SER A 88 -27.61 21.56 12.63
CA SER A 88 -28.02 21.01 11.34
C SER A 88 -27.13 19.82 11.00
N ARG A 89 -27.74 18.68 10.68
CA ARG A 89 -26.99 17.47 10.28
C ARG A 89 -26.14 17.70 9.03
N ILE A 90 -26.65 18.47 8.07
CA ILE A 90 -25.97 18.79 6.81
C ILE A 90 -24.76 19.71 7.08
N LEU A 91 -24.96 20.74 7.90
CA LEU A 91 -23.90 21.70 8.22
C LEU A 91 -22.80 21.06 9.08
N ARG A 92 -23.20 20.20 10.03
CA ARG A 92 -22.27 19.39 10.82
C ARG A 92 -21.40 18.49 9.96
N TYR A 93 -22.00 17.77 9.02
CA TYR A 93 -21.26 16.94 8.07
C TYR A 93 -20.32 17.78 7.20
N ALA A 94 -20.78 18.93 6.69
CA ALA A 94 -19.97 19.81 5.85
C ALA A 94 -18.75 20.38 6.61
N VAL A 95 -18.93 20.85 7.84
CA VAL A 95 -17.84 21.38 8.67
C VAL A 95 -16.83 20.28 9.02
N SER A 96 -17.30 19.09 9.42
CA SER A 96 -16.44 17.94 9.70
C SER A 96 -15.61 17.52 8.49
N THR A 97 -16.25 17.43 7.32
CA THR A 97 -15.60 17.02 6.07
C THR A 97 -14.57 18.05 5.62
N ALA A 98 -14.93 19.34 5.64
CA ALA A 98 -14.03 20.42 5.25
C ALA A 98 -12.78 20.46 6.15
N LEU A 99 -12.96 20.33 7.46
CA LEU A 99 -11.84 20.32 8.40
C LEU A 99 -10.89 19.14 8.15
N TRP A 100 -11.46 17.94 7.96
CA TRP A 100 -10.67 16.73 7.70
C TRP A 100 -9.87 16.83 6.39
N LEU A 101 -10.48 17.34 5.33
CA LEU A 101 -9.81 17.56 4.04
C LEU A 101 -8.71 18.61 4.14
N VAL A 102 -8.95 19.72 4.84
CA VAL A 102 -7.91 20.76 5.04
C VAL A 102 -6.70 20.19 5.78
N ILE A 103 -6.93 19.43 6.86
CA ILE A 103 -5.84 18.79 7.60
C ILE A 103 -5.12 17.76 6.72
N GLY A 104 -5.87 16.92 5.99
CA GLY A 104 -5.29 15.96 5.05
C GLY A 104 -4.44 16.61 3.95
N ILE A 105 -4.89 17.72 3.37
CA ILE A 105 -4.13 18.49 2.38
C ILE A 105 -2.85 19.06 2.99
N ILE A 106 -2.92 19.65 4.19
CA ILE A 106 -1.75 20.17 4.88
C ILE A 106 -0.73 19.05 5.13
N GLN A 107 -1.20 17.86 5.52
CA GLN A 107 -0.33 16.70 5.70
C GLN A 107 0.30 16.25 4.39
N ILE A 108 -0.47 16.08 3.32
CA ILE A 108 0.05 15.67 2.00
C ILE A 108 1.11 16.69 1.51
N VAL A 109 0.83 17.99 1.63
CA VAL A 109 1.78 19.03 1.24
C VAL A 109 3.03 18.99 2.10
N PHE A 110 2.89 18.79 3.42
CA PHE A 110 4.03 18.67 4.31
C PHE A 110 4.91 17.46 3.95
N PHE A 111 4.32 16.29 3.76
CA PHE A 111 5.07 15.08 3.42
C PHE A 111 5.70 15.17 2.04
N ALA A 112 4.96 15.58 1.02
CA ALA A 112 5.47 15.68 -0.36
C ALA A 112 6.53 16.77 -0.54
N VAL A 113 6.35 17.96 0.06
CA VAL A 113 7.26 19.10 -0.15
C VAL A 113 8.44 19.08 0.80
N PHE A 114 8.22 18.70 2.06
CA PHE A 114 9.25 18.77 3.09
C PHE A 114 9.84 17.42 3.45
N TYR A 115 9.01 16.44 3.80
CA TYR A 115 9.50 15.17 4.35
C TYR A 115 10.24 14.34 3.28
N GLU A 116 9.59 14.02 2.16
CA GLU A 116 10.16 13.20 1.10
C GLU A 116 11.38 13.88 0.45
N ARG A 117 11.35 15.21 0.34
CA ARG A 117 12.41 15.98 -0.32
C ARG A 117 13.65 16.23 0.54
N PHE A 118 13.48 16.48 1.84
CA PHE A 118 14.60 16.87 2.71
C PHE A 118 15.00 15.80 3.74
N ILE A 119 14.10 14.89 4.10
CA ILE A 119 14.36 13.89 5.14
C ILE A 119 14.61 12.54 4.48
N GLU A 120 13.59 11.96 3.86
CA GLU A 120 13.66 10.56 3.46
C GLU A 120 12.59 10.16 2.44
N ASP A 121 13.02 9.60 1.30
CA ASP A 121 12.16 8.90 0.35
C ASP A 121 12.33 7.38 0.51
N LYS A 122 11.36 6.76 1.18
CA LYS A 122 11.37 5.31 1.47
C LYS A 122 11.24 4.46 0.21
N ILE A 123 10.54 4.94 -0.81
CA ILE A 123 10.30 4.16 -2.03
C ILE A 123 11.57 4.13 -2.88
N ARG A 124 12.25 5.27 -3.02
CA ARG A 124 13.56 5.34 -3.68
C ARG A 124 14.62 4.53 -2.95
N GLN A 125 14.70 4.67 -1.62
CA GLN A 125 15.62 3.87 -0.81
C GLN A 125 15.41 2.36 -0.96
N PHE A 126 14.15 1.93 -1.11
CA PHE A 126 13.85 0.52 -1.35
C PHE A 126 14.42 0.04 -2.69
N VAL A 127 14.30 0.84 -3.76
CA VAL A 127 14.89 0.53 -5.07
C VAL A 127 16.43 0.52 -4.98
N ASP A 128 17.03 1.50 -4.30
CA ASP A 128 18.47 1.55 -4.06
C ASP A 128 18.97 0.32 -3.29
N LEU A 129 18.24 -0.09 -2.24
CA LEU A 129 18.54 -1.29 -1.47
C LEU A 129 18.49 -2.55 -2.34
N CYS A 130 17.48 -2.69 -3.20
CA CYS A 130 17.40 -3.79 -4.15
C CYS A 130 18.65 -3.88 -5.04
N CYS A 131 19.15 -2.75 -5.51
CA CYS A 131 20.34 -2.70 -6.37
C CYS A 131 21.62 -3.03 -5.60
N MET A 132 21.79 -2.45 -4.41
CA MET A 132 22.93 -2.70 -3.54
C MET A 132 22.99 -4.16 -3.08
N SER A 133 21.83 -4.77 -2.83
CA SER A 133 21.72 -6.18 -2.44
C SER A 133 21.73 -7.16 -3.63
N ASN A 134 21.79 -6.68 -4.88
CA ASN A 134 21.71 -7.50 -6.09
C ASN A 134 20.42 -8.35 -6.19
N ILE A 135 19.28 -7.79 -5.77
CA ILE A 135 17.97 -8.45 -5.74
C ILE A 135 17.01 -7.72 -6.67
N SER A 136 16.56 -8.38 -7.73
CA SER A 136 15.46 -7.88 -8.57
C SER A 136 14.10 -8.34 -8.03
N VAL A 137 13.10 -7.46 -8.09
CA VAL A 137 11.76 -7.73 -7.56
C VAL A 137 10.77 -7.80 -8.71
N PHE A 138 10.09 -8.93 -8.85
CA PHE A 138 9.03 -9.14 -9.84
C PHE A 138 7.68 -9.25 -9.12
N LEU A 139 6.81 -8.27 -9.35
CA LEU A 139 5.52 -8.13 -8.68
C LEU A 139 4.40 -8.28 -9.70
N LEU A 140 3.44 -9.17 -9.44
CA LEU A 140 2.22 -9.26 -10.24
C LEU A 140 1.02 -8.81 -9.40
N SER A 141 0.40 -7.71 -9.82
CA SER A 141 -0.84 -7.20 -9.21
C SER A 141 -2.07 -7.93 -9.76
N HIS A 142 -2.05 -8.21 -11.07
CA HIS A 142 -3.05 -8.98 -11.79
C HIS A 142 -2.41 -10.19 -12.48
N LYS A 143 -3.19 -10.94 -13.26
CA LYS A 143 -2.71 -12.16 -13.92
C LYS A 143 -1.57 -11.86 -14.91
N CYS A 144 -1.71 -10.85 -15.75
CA CYS A 144 -0.68 -10.52 -16.75
C CYS A 144 -0.09 -9.13 -16.55
N PHE A 145 -0.46 -8.42 -15.48
CA PHE A 145 -0.02 -7.06 -15.23
C PHE A 145 0.61 -6.92 -13.85
N GLY A 146 1.67 -6.13 -13.76
CA GLY A 146 2.36 -5.85 -12.51
C GLY A 146 3.51 -4.89 -12.68
N TYR A 147 4.53 -5.06 -11.84
CA TYR A 147 5.68 -4.17 -11.74
C TYR A 147 6.97 -4.97 -11.64
N TYR A 148 8.04 -4.44 -12.20
CA TYR A 148 9.38 -5.01 -12.10
C TYR A 148 10.35 -3.94 -11.61
N ILE A 149 11.15 -4.31 -10.62
CA ILE A 149 12.24 -3.51 -10.08
C ILE A 149 13.53 -4.23 -10.44
N HIS A 150 14.31 -3.61 -11.30
CA HIS A 150 15.63 -4.08 -11.68
C HIS A 150 16.61 -3.74 -10.56
N GLY A 151 17.13 -4.78 -9.91
CA GLY A 151 18.05 -4.64 -8.79
C GLY A 151 19.38 -5.34 -9.03
N ARG A 152 19.88 -5.40 -10.27
CA ARG A 152 21.19 -5.99 -10.55
C ARG A 152 22.28 -5.01 -10.11
N SER A 153 23.18 -5.47 -9.24
CA SER A 153 24.32 -4.66 -8.81
C SER A 153 25.27 -4.42 -9.98
N VAL A 154 25.70 -3.16 -10.15
CA VAL A 154 26.68 -2.76 -11.18
C VAL A 154 28.09 -3.33 -10.89
N HIS A 155 28.35 -3.70 -9.64
CA HIS A 155 29.63 -4.26 -9.19
C HIS A 155 29.69 -5.79 -9.27
N GLY A 156 28.62 -6.44 -9.74
CA GLY A 156 28.53 -7.90 -9.91
C GLY A 156 28.41 -8.70 -8.61
N HIS A 157 28.70 -8.09 -7.47
CA HIS A 157 28.59 -8.65 -6.12
C HIS A 157 27.97 -7.61 -5.18
N ALA A 158 27.32 -8.09 -4.10
CA ALA A 158 26.57 -7.26 -3.14
C ALA A 158 27.04 -7.44 -1.69
N ASP A 159 27.53 -8.64 -1.34
CA ASP A 159 28.00 -8.97 0.01
C ASP A 159 29.47 -8.58 0.19
N THR A 160 29.73 -7.28 0.26
CA THR A 160 31.08 -6.73 0.40
C THR A 160 31.31 -6.14 1.79
N ASN A 161 32.56 -6.09 2.23
CA ASN A 161 32.96 -5.40 3.45
C ASN A 161 32.81 -3.87 3.31
N MET A 162 32.77 -3.15 4.45
CA MET A 162 32.48 -1.71 4.49
C MET A 162 33.47 -0.88 3.64
N GLU A 163 34.73 -1.29 3.60
CA GLU A 163 35.76 -0.64 2.79
C GLU A 163 35.48 -0.75 1.30
N GLU A 164 35.18 -1.96 0.82
CA GLU A 164 34.84 -2.21 -0.58
C GLU A 164 33.52 -1.52 -0.97
N MET A 165 32.52 -1.54 -0.09
CA MET A 165 31.27 -0.80 -0.29
C MET A 165 31.52 0.70 -0.47
N ASN A 166 32.36 1.31 0.37
CA ASN A 166 32.70 2.73 0.25
C ASN A 166 33.48 3.02 -1.05
N MET A 167 34.37 2.12 -1.47
CA MET A 167 35.08 2.25 -2.74
C MET A 167 34.13 2.16 -3.94
N ASN A 168 33.17 1.24 -3.90
CA ASN A 168 32.14 1.07 -4.91
C ASN A 168 31.27 2.33 -5.04
N LEU A 169 30.81 2.89 -3.91
CA LEU A 169 30.06 4.15 -3.88
C LEU A 169 30.86 5.33 -4.46
N LYS A 170 32.17 5.41 -4.20
CA LYS A 170 33.03 6.43 -4.82
C LYS A 170 33.14 6.26 -6.33
N ARG A 171 33.30 5.02 -6.82
CA ARG A 171 33.35 4.75 -8.26
C ARG A 171 32.04 5.08 -8.96
N GLU A 172 30.90 4.82 -8.31
CA GLU A 172 29.60 5.25 -8.81
C GLU A 172 29.49 6.78 -8.85
N ALA A 173 29.91 7.49 -7.79
CA ALA A 173 29.90 8.95 -7.74
C ALA A 173 30.79 9.60 -8.81
N GLU A 174 31.91 8.94 -9.16
CA GLU A 174 32.83 9.36 -10.21
C GLU A 174 32.42 8.88 -11.62
N ASN A 175 31.27 8.21 -11.76
CA ASN A 175 30.78 7.59 -13.01
C ASN A 175 31.78 6.62 -13.66
N LEU A 176 32.57 5.92 -12.84
CA LEU A 176 33.55 4.91 -13.28
C LEU A 176 32.93 3.51 -13.44
N CYS A 177 31.60 3.39 -13.38
CA CYS A 177 30.85 2.13 -13.43
C CYS A 177 29.69 2.23 -14.44
N SER A 178 29.18 1.09 -14.88
CA SER A 178 27.97 1.05 -15.71
C SER A 178 26.79 1.65 -14.95
N GLN A 179 25.86 2.28 -15.66
CA GLN A 179 24.61 2.76 -15.07
C GLN A 179 23.74 1.59 -14.59
N ARG A 180 22.89 1.87 -13.60
CA ARG A 180 22.14 0.85 -12.87
C ARG A 180 20.83 0.38 -13.55
N GLY A 181 20.47 0.92 -14.70
CA GLY A 181 19.22 0.58 -15.39
C GLY A 181 19.25 -0.77 -16.09
N LEU A 182 18.07 -1.26 -16.47
CA LEU A 182 17.91 -2.55 -17.16
C LEU A 182 18.54 -2.53 -18.57
N VAL A 183 18.49 -1.38 -19.25
CA VAL A 183 19.10 -1.19 -20.57
C VAL A 183 20.49 -0.56 -20.39
N PRO A 184 21.49 -0.98 -21.18
CA PRO A 184 22.80 -0.35 -21.13
C PRO A 184 22.70 1.17 -21.33
N ASN A 185 23.42 1.93 -20.49
CA ASN A 185 23.43 3.40 -20.48
C ASN A 185 22.07 4.03 -20.17
N THR A 186 21.24 3.36 -19.36
CA THR A 186 20.04 3.97 -18.77
C THR A 186 20.10 3.86 -17.25
N GLU A 187 19.41 4.78 -16.56
CA GLU A 187 19.24 4.75 -15.10
C GLU A 187 17.88 4.18 -14.68
N GLY A 188 16.99 3.89 -15.64
CA GLY A 188 15.64 3.39 -15.38
C GLY A 188 15.67 1.99 -14.76
N GLN A 189 15.25 1.90 -13.50
CA GLN A 189 15.23 0.65 -12.72
C GLN A 189 13.81 0.10 -12.53
N THR A 190 12.80 0.94 -12.61
CA THR A 190 11.42 0.59 -12.32
C THR A 190 10.60 0.54 -13.59
N PHE A 191 9.81 -0.52 -13.71
CA PHE A 191 9.02 -0.81 -14.90
C PHE A 191 7.62 -1.28 -14.52
N GLN A 192 6.62 -0.85 -15.29
CA GLN A 192 5.30 -1.50 -15.28
C GLN A 192 5.32 -2.59 -16.34
N ILE A 193 4.91 -3.79 -15.99
CA ILE A 193 5.04 -4.95 -16.87
C ILE A 193 3.67 -5.46 -17.31
N ALA A 194 3.53 -5.67 -18.60
CA ALA A 194 2.43 -6.42 -19.21
C ALA A 194 3.00 -7.69 -19.83
N VAL A 195 2.76 -8.82 -19.18
CA VAL A 195 3.37 -10.11 -19.48
C VAL A 195 2.53 -10.87 -20.50
N SER A 196 3.18 -11.54 -21.46
CA SER A 196 2.48 -12.37 -22.44
C SER A 196 1.83 -13.58 -21.78
N SER A 197 0.76 -14.08 -22.42
CA SER A 197 0.04 -15.27 -21.91
C SER A 197 0.93 -16.50 -21.80
N GLN A 198 1.89 -16.67 -22.70
CA GLN A 198 2.84 -17.78 -22.71
C GLN A 198 3.78 -17.74 -21.50
N MET A 199 4.44 -16.60 -21.26
CA MET A 199 5.31 -16.41 -20.10
C MET A 199 4.53 -16.65 -18.80
N ARG A 200 3.30 -16.13 -18.71
CA ARG A 200 2.45 -16.32 -17.55
C ARG A 200 2.08 -17.78 -17.31
N GLN A 201 1.80 -18.56 -18.35
CA GLN A 201 1.52 -20.00 -18.21
C GLN A 201 2.74 -20.78 -17.68
N HIS A 202 3.95 -20.43 -18.13
CA HIS A 202 5.19 -21.02 -17.61
C HIS A 202 5.40 -20.67 -16.14
N TYR A 203 5.20 -19.39 -15.78
CA TYR A 203 5.22 -18.95 -14.39
C TYR A 203 4.22 -19.73 -13.53
N ASP A 204 2.96 -19.82 -13.97
CA ASP A 204 1.90 -20.52 -13.25
C ASP A 204 2.21 -22.01 -13.09
N ARG A 205 2.80 -22.67 -14.10
CA ARG A 205 3.19 -24.08 -14.00
C ARG A 205 4.23 -24.32 -12.91
N ILE A 206 5.24 -23.45 -12.81
CA ILE A 206 6.27 -23.53 -11.75
C ILE A 206 5.63 -23.19 -10.39
N HIS A 207 4.76 -22.18 -10.36
CA HIS A 207 4.08 -21.76 -9.13
C HIS A 207 3.06 -22.78 -8.60
N GLU A 208 2.34 -23.48 -9.46
CA GLU A 208 1.40 -24.54 -9.08
C GLU A 208 2.14 -25.70 -8.41
N THR A 209 3.33 -26.07 -8.90
CA THR A 209 4.16 -27.09 -8.22
C THR A 209 4.53 -26.71 -6.79
N LEU A 210 4.58 -25.41 -6.48
CA LEU A 210 4.76 -24.88 -5.13
C LEU A 210 3.45 -24.94 -4.31
N ILE A 211 2.30 -24.57 -4.90
CA ILE A 211 1.02 -24.42 -4.19
C ILE A 211 0.23 -25.72 -4.00
N ARG A 212 0.24 -26.65 -4.98
CA ARG A 212 -0.61 -27.87 -5.00
C ARG A 212 -0.43 -28.79 -3.78
N LYS A 213 0.57 -28.49 -2.94
CA LYS A 213 0.87 -29.17 -1.68
C LYS A 213 -0.04 -28.77 -0.49
N ASN A 214 -0.90 -27.76 -0.63
CA ASN A 214 -1.91 -27.41 0.39
C ASN A 214 -3.26 -28.14 0.25
N GLY A 215 -3.38 -29.08 -0.70
CA GLY A 215 -4.56 -29.94 -0.85
C GLY A 215 -4.63 -31.06 0.21
N PRO A 216 -5.78 -31.75 0.36
CA PRO A 216 -6.08 -32.67 1.47
C PRO A 216 -5.28 -34.00 1.48
N ALA A 217 -4.30 -34.18 0.61
CA ALA A 217 -3.47 -35.39 0.58
C ALA A 217 -2.29 -35.30 1.57
N ARG A 218 -2.59 -35.27 2.87
CA ARG A 218 -1.60 -35.52 3.93
C ARG A 218 -1.67 -36.98 4.37
N LEU A 219 -0.81 -37.82 3.80
CA LEU A 219 -0.27 -38.99 4.46
C LEU A 219 1.20 -39.13 4.02
N LEU A 220 2.13 -38.80 4.93
CA LEU A 220 3.56 -39.19 4.89
C LEU A 220 4.54 -38.39 3.99
N SER A 221 4.65 -37.07 4.15
CA SER A 221 5.91 -36.39 3.73
C SER A 221 6.59 -35.73 4.92
N SER A 222 7.83 -36.14 5.22
CA SER A 222 8.71 -35.51 6.20
C SER A 222 8.83 -33.99 5.98
N SER A 223 8.92 -33.21 7.05
CA SER A 223 9.16 -31.76 6.98
C SER A 223 10.44 -31.42 6.22
N ALA A 224 11.47 -32.27 6.31
CA ALA A 224 12.74 -32.12 5.61
C ALA A 224 12.60 -32.22 4.07
N SER A 225 11.84 -33.20 3.57
CA SER A 225 11.61 -33.34 2.12
C SER A 225 10.72 -32.24 1.56
N THR A 226 9.93 -31.59 2.41
CA THR A 226 9.12 -30.44 2.03
C THR A 226 9.93 -29.18 1.82
N PHE A 227 10.90 -28.93 2.70
CA PHE A 227 11.82 -27.81 2.59
C PHE A 227 12.76 -27.94 1.37
N GLU A 228 13.26 -29.14 1.10
CA GLU A 228 14.13 -29.39 -0.05
C GLU A 228 13.39 -29.17 -1.40
N GLN A 229 12.10 -29.54 -1.47
CA GLN A 229 11.28 -29.29 -2.65
C GLN A 229 10.98 -27.80 -2.85
N SER A 230 10.71 -27.04 -1.78
CA SER A 230 10.51 -25.59 -1.90
C SER A 230 11.77 -24.87 -2.37
N ILE A 231 12.95 -25.31 -1.93
CA ILE A 231 14.23 -24.78 -2.41
C ILE A 231 14.44 -25.06 -3.90
N LYS A 232 14.18 -26.30 -4.37
CA LYS A 232 14.31 -26.65 -5.79
C LYS A 232 13.40 -25.81 -6.68
N ALA A 233 12.15 -25.61 -6.27
CA ALA A 233 11.21 -24.80 -7.01
C ALA A 233 11.57 -23.30 -6.96
N TYR A 234 12.09 -22.80 -5.84
CA TYR A 234 12.65 -21.44 -5.75
C TYR A 234 13.78 -21.23 -6.76
N HIS A 235 14.77 -22.14 -6.80
CA HIS A 235 15.86 -22.05 -7.78
C HIS A 235 15.37 -22.18 -9.23
N THR A 236 14.38 -23.02 -9.47
CA THR A 236 13.77 -23.16 -10.81
C THR A 236 13.08 -21.88 -11.24
N MET A 237 12.31 -21.25 -10.34
CA MET A 237 11.66 -19.97 -10.61
C MET A 237 12.69 -18.86 -10.83
N ASN A 238 13.71 -18.77 -9.97
CA ASN A 238 14.75 -17.74 -10.11
C ASN A 238 15.52 -17.89 -11.43
N LYS A 239 15.88 -19.13 -11.81
CA LYS A 239 16.53 -19.41 -13.10
C LYS A 239 15.65 -19.03 -14.29
N PHE A 240 14.35 -19.32 -14.22
CA PHE A 240 13.38 -18.96 -15.27
C PHE A 240 13.22 -17.44 -15.40
N LEU A 241 13.08 -16.72 -14.29
CA LEU A 241 12.94 -15.25 -14.32
C LEU A 241 14.23 -14.59 -14.79
N ALA A 242 15.40 -15.08 -14.35
CA ALA A 242 16.69 -14.60 -14.84
C ALA A 242 16.84 -14.84 -16.36
N SER A 243 16.52 -16.03 -16.86
CA SER A 243 16.60 -16.33 -18.30
C SER A 243 15.60 -15.53 -19.13
N PHE A 244 14.44 -15.19 -18.56
CA PHE A 244 13.46 -14.29 -19.18
C PHE A 244 14.00 -12.86 -19.29
N ILE A 245 14.57 -12.31 -18.22
CA ILE A 245 15.15 -10.94 -18.21
C ILE A 245 16.38 -10.85 -19.14
N ASP A 246 17.19 -11.90 -19.21
CA ASP A 246 18.38 -11.99 -20.09
C ASP A 246 18.03 -12.30 -21.56
N HIS A 247 16.75 -12.21 -21.97
CA HIS A 247 16.29 -12.45 -23.34
C HIS A 247 16.66 -13.83 -23.93
N VAL A 248 16.82 -14.87 -23.09
CA VAL A 248 17.23 -16.21 -23.53
C VAL A 248 16.15 -16.89 -24.38
N HIS A 249 14.87 -16.65 -24.06
CA HIS A 249 13.72 -17.27 -24.73
C HIS A 249 13.06 -16.30 -25.72
N LYS A 250 13.45 -16.36 -27.01
CA LYS A 250 12.93 -15.47 -28.06
C LYS A 250 11.40 -15.50 -28.24
N GLU A 251 10.76 -16.62 -27.92
CA GLU A 251 9.30 -16.79 -28.03
C GLU A 251 8.54 -16.05 -26.92
N MET A 252 9.15 -15.91 -25.74
CA MET A 252 8.58 -15.22 -24.58
C MET A 252 9.29 -13.89 -24.32
N ASP A 253 9.86 -13.30 -25.37
CA ASP A 253 10.69 -12.11 -25.26
C ASP A 253 9.89 -10.87 -24.82
N TYR A 254 10.59 -9.83 -24.37
CA TYR A 254 9.98 -8.55 -24.01
C TYR A 254 10.66 -7.39 -24.72
N PHE A 255 9.92 -6.29 -24.85
CA PHE A 255 10.48 -5.02 -25.32
C PHE A 255 10.13 -3.90 -24.37
N ILE A 256 10.98 -2.88 -24.34
CA ILE A 256 10.82 -1.71 -23.47
C ILE A 256 10.21 -0.57 -24.28
N LYS A 257 9.22 0.11 -23.69
CA LYS A 257 8.45 1.19 -24.34
C LYS A 257 8.08 2.25 -23.30
N ASP A 258 7.93 3.50 -23.73
CA ASP A 258 7.31 4.53 -22.89
C ASP A 258 5.79 4.54 -23.02
N LYS A 259 5.09 4.84 -21.92
CA LYS A 259 3.64 5.10 -21.96
C LYS A 259 3.36 6.39 -22.71
N LEU A 260 2.33 6.37 -23.55
CA LEU A 260 1.80 7.58 -24.18
C LEU A 260 1.21 8.51 -23.10
N LEU A 261 1.14 9.82 -23.39
CA LEU A 261 0.57 10.79 -22.46
C LEU A 261 -0.86 10.43 -22.04
N LEU A 262 -1.68 9.97 -22.99
CA LEU A 262 -3.07 9.57 -22.71
C LEU A 262 -3.14 8.30 -21.84
N GLU A 263 -2.24 7.33 -22.07
CA GLU A 263 -2.10 6.12 -21.23
C GLU A 263 -1.70 6.49 -19.80
N ARG A 264 -0.78 7.45 -19.64
CA ARG A 264 -0.32 7.93 -18.33
C ARG A 264 -1.42 8.69 -17.57
N ILE A 265 -2.23 9.50 -18.24
CA ILE A 265 -3.33 10.25 -17.62
C ILE A 265 -4.49 9.33 -17.22
N LEU A 266 -4.88 8.41 -18.10
CA LEU A 266 -6.00 7.50 -17.86
C LEU A 266 -5.63 6.32 -16.97
N GLY A 267 -4.33 6.02 -16.80
CA GLY A 267 -3.87 4.87 -16.04
C GLY A 267 -4.24 3.53 -16.70
N VAL A 268 -4.31 3.50 -18.03
CA VAL A 268 -4.64 2.30 -18.82
C VAL A 268 -3.58 2.03 -19.87
N GLU A 269 -3.34 0.76 -20.17
CA GLU A 269 -2.51 0.33 -21.29
C GLU A 269 -3.39 0.08 -22.52
N PHE A 270 -3.10 0.72 -23.66
CA PHE A 270 -3.86 0.48 -24.88
C PHE A 270 -3.39 -0.75 -25.67
N MET A 271 -2.22 -1.29 -25.32
CA MET A 271 -1.63 -2.45 -26.00
C MET A 271 -1.73 -3.71 -25.15
N GLU A 272 -2.35 -4.74 -25.72
CA GLU A 272 -2.35 -6.08 -25.13
C GLU A 272 -1.08 -6.86 -25.53
N PRO A 273 -0.41 -7.55 -24.58
CA PRO A 273 0.78 -8.34 -24.84
C PRO A 273 0.40 -9.68 -25.50
N MET A 274 0.18 -9.66 -26.81
CA MET A 274 -0.23 -10.85 -27.58
C MET A 274 0.91 -11.85 -27.75
N GLU A 275 2.04 -11.42 -28.32
CA GLU A 275 3.19 -12.29 -28.61
C GLU A 275 4.35 -12.04 -27.65
N LYS A 276 4.69 -10.77 -27.40
CA LYS A 276 5.79 -10.35 -26.54
C LYS A 276 5.27 -9.62 -25.30
N SER A 277 6.03 -9.73 -24.22
CA SER A 277 5.78 -8.95 -23.01
C SER A 277 6.24 -7.49 -23.21
N ILE A 278 5.62 -6.56 -22.51
CA ILE A 278 5.90 -5.12 -22.62
C ILE A 278 6.36 -4.60 -21.27
N PHE A 279 7.50 -3.92 -21.27
CA PHE A 279 8.04 -3.24 -20.11
C PHE A 279 7.91 -1.74 -20.33
N TYR A 280 7.05 -1.12 -19.55
CA TYR A 280 6.86 0.33 -19.58
C TYR A 280 7.82 1.00 -18.63
N ASN A 281 8.63 1.95 -19.11
CA ASN A 281 9.48 2.76 -18.23
C ASN A 281 8.61 3.51 -17.20
N ASP A 282 8.98 3.39 -15.93
CA ASP A 282 8.22 3.95 -14.81
C ASP A 282 9.09 4.84 -13.94
N GLU A 283 9.04 6.15 -14.19
CA GLU A 283 9.78 7.15 -13.41
C GLU A 283 9.08 7.50 -12.08
N GLY A 284 7.77 7.19 -11.96
CA GLY A 284 6.94 7.61 -10.84
C GLY A 284 6.80 6.59 -9.71
N TYR A 285 7.60 5.53 -9.70
CA TYR A 285 7.52 4.44 -8.72
C TYR A 285 6.08 3.90 -8.51
N SER A 286 5.35 3.67 -9.60
CA SER A 286 3.93 3.28 -9.61
C SER A 286 3.66 1.95 -8.89
N PHE A 287 4.68 1.11 -8.68
CA PHE A 287 4.59 -0.11 -7.88
C PHE A 287 4.17 0.17 -6.42
N SER A 288 4.36 1.41 -5.93
CA SER A 288 3.88 1.87 -4.64
C SER A 288 2.37 1.66 -4.44
N SER A 289 1.58 1.64 -5.52
CA SER A 289 0.14 1.34 -5.52
C SER A 289 -0.21 -0.06 -4.98
N VAL A 290 0.70 -1.03 -5.12
CA VAL A 290 0.55 -2.39 -4.56
C VAL A 290 0.91 -2.41 -3.07
N LEU A 291 1.74 -1.45 -2.64
CA LEU A 291 2.13 -1.29 -1.26
C LEU A 291 1.06 -0.54 -0.47
N TYR A 292 1.14 -0.65 0.86
CA TYR A 292 0.27 0.13 1.73
C TYR A 292 0.55 1.64 1.61
N TYR A 293 1.81 2.00 1.28
CA TYR A 293 2.26 3.38 1.07
C TYR A 293 1.51 4.10 -0.04
N GLY A 294 1.31 3.48 -1.21
CA GLY A 294 0.65 4.16 -2.34
C GLY A 294 -0.87 4.32 -2.20
N ASN A 295 -1.48 3.86 -1.10
CA ASN A 295 -2.93 3.87 -0.90
C ASN A 295 -3.41 4.92 0.12
N GLU A 296 -2.59 5.92 0.43
CA GLU A 296 -2.86 6.98 1.42
C GLU A 296 -4.16 7.76 1.14
N ALA A 297 -4.40 8.13 -0.12
CA ALA A 297 -5.63 8.86 -0.49
C ALA A 297 -6.89 8.05 -0.21
N THR A 298 -6.88 6.76 -0.53
CA THR A 298 -7.99 5.84 -0.25
C THR A 298 -8.21 5.69 1.26
N LEU A 299 -7.14 5.59 2.04
CA LEU A 299 -7.21 5.52 3.50
C LEU A 299 -7.76 6.82 4.11
N LEU A 300 -7.33 7.98 3.60
CA LEU A 300 -7.82 9.28 4.05
C LEU A 300 -9.33 9.45 3.80
N ILE A 301 -9.80 9.04 2.61
CA ILE A 301 -11.23 9.07 2.26
C ILE A 301 -12.01 8.10 3.15
N TYR A 302 -11.47 6.91 3.40
CA TYR A 302 -12.11 5.93 4.26
C TYR A 302 -12.24 6.45 5.71
N ASP A 303 -11.16 7.01 6.28
CA ASP A 303 -11.17 7.57 7.63
C ASP A 303 -12.13 8.77 7.73
N LEU A 304 -12.18 9.62 6.70
CA LEU A 304 -13.15 10.71 6.60
C LEU A 304 -14.59 10.20 6.67
N LEU A 305 -14.91 9.19 5.84
CA LEU A 305 -16.25 8.62 5.78
C LEU A 305 -16.64 7.98 7.10
N PHE A 306 -15.73 7.19 7.69
CA PHE A 306 -15.98 6.55 8.98
C PHE A 306 -16.17 7.58 10.09
N PHE A 307 -15.30 8.59 10.18
CA PHE A 307 -15.44 9.69 11.13
C PHE A 307 -16.80 10.36 11.01
N CYS A 308 -17.24 10.66 9.78
CA CYS A 308 -18.52 11.30 9.53
C CYS A 308 -19.71 10.41 9.93
N VAL A 309 -19.65 9.10 9.65
CA VAL A 309 -20.71 8.15 10.04
C VAL A 309 -20.84 8.08 11.56
N VAL A 310 -19.71 7.96 12.27
CA VAL A 310 -19.70 7.91 13.74
C VAL A 310 -20.14 9.24 14.35
N ASP A 311 -19.73 10.38 13.79
CA ASP A 311 -20.17 11.70 14.25
C ASP A 311 -21.67 11.89 14.06
N LEU A 312 -22.23 11.46 12.92
CA LEU A 312 -23.67 11.54 12.68
C LEU A 312 -24.46 10.62 13.62
N ALA A 313 -23.95 9.43 13.93
CA ALA A 313 -24.61 8.49 14.84
C ALA A 313 -24.56 8.92 16.31
N CYS A 314 -23.38 9.33 16.79
CA CYS A 314 -23.14 9.61 18.20
C CYS A 314 -23.32 11.10 18.57
N GLN A 315 -23.38 11.99 17.58
CA GLN A 315 -23.40 13.45 17.76
C GLN A 315 -22.27 13.95 18.66
N ASN A 316 -21.14 13.25 18.70
CA ASN A 316 -19.98 13.56 19.53
C ASN A 316 -18.67 13.42 18.75
N PHE A 317 -18.04 14.56 18.43
CA PHE A 317 -16.79 14.62 17.68
C PHE A 317 -15.61 13.92 18.36
N ILE A 318 -15.56 13.94 19.70
CA ILE A 318 -14.45 13.32 20.45
C ILE A 318 -14.54 11.80 20.33
N LEU A 319 -15.75 11.26 20.49
CA LEU A 319 -15.99 9.83 20.33
C LEU A 319 -15.74 9.38 18.88
N ALA A 320 -16.16 10.19 17.90
CA ALA A 320 -15.88 9.93 16.50
C ALA A 320 -14.37 9.90 16.20
N ALA A 321 -13.60 10.87 16.71
CA ALA A 321 -12.15 10.89 16.55
C ALA A 321 -11.48 9.67 17.20
N PHE A 322 -11.87 9.32 18.43
CA PHE A 322 -11.33 8.17 19.14
C PHE A 322 -11.63 6.85 18.43
N LEU A 323 -12.86 6.65 17.97
CA LEU A 323 -13.25 5.43 17.27
C LEU A 323 -12.57 5.32 15.90
N THR A 324 -12.39 6.44 15.18
CA THR A 324 -11.67 6.45 13.90
C THR A 324 -10.19 6.10 14.12
N TYR A 325 -9.56 6.64 15.16
CA TYR A 325 -8.20 6.25 15.55
C TYR A 325 -8.09 4.77 15.88
N LEU A 326 -9.01 4.24 16.71
CA LEU A 326 -9.02 2.83 17.09
C LEU A 326 -9.15 1.91 15.87
N GLN A 327 -10.03 2.27 14.94
CA GLN A 327 -10.20 1.54 13.68
C GLN A 327 -8.91 1.53 12.85
N GLN A 328 -8.21 2.66 12.74
CA GLN A 328 -6.96 2.73 11.99
C GLN A 328 -5.85 1.85 12.62
N GLU A 329 -5.77 1.80 13.95
CA GLU A 329 -4.84 0.91 14.65
C GLU A 329 -5.15 -0.57 14.40
N ILE A 330 -6.44 -0.93 14.35
CA ILE A 330 -6.87 -2.29 13.99
C ILE A 330 -6.44 -2.65 12.56
N PHE A 331 -6.67 -1.76 11.60
CA PHE A 331 -6.26 -1.98 10.21
C PHE A 331 -4.75 -2.13 10.05
N ARG A 332 -3.98 -1.32 10.77
CA ARG A 332 -2.52 -1.45 10.79
C ARG A 332 -2.09 -2.80 11.34
N PHE A 333 -2.67 -3.23 12.46
CA PHE A 333 -2.37 -4.53 13.06
C PHE A 333 -2.66 -5.67 12.08
N ILE A 334 -3.85 -5.68 11.48
CA ILE A 334 -4.25 -6.68 10.48
C ILE A 334 -3.27 -6.65 9.30
N ARG A 335 -2.95 -5.47 8.77
CA ARG A 335 -2.07 -5.32 7.61
C ARG A 335 -0.65 -5.80 7.87
N ASN A 336 -0.12 -5.56 9.08
CA ASN A 336 1.20 -6.02 9.46
C ASN A 336 1.23 -7.54 9.56
N THR A 337 0.27 -8.13 10.30
CA THR A 337 0.22 -9.58 10.48
C THR A 337 -0.06 -10.33 9.18
N VAL A 338 -1.07 -9.91 8.42
CA VAL A 338 -1.41 -10.54 7.12
C VAL A 338 -0.32 -10.25 6.09
N GLY A 339 0.26 -9.05 6.13
CA GLY A 339 1.34 -8.64 5.25
C GLY A 339 2.57 -9.50 5.38
N GLN A 340 3.09 -9.67 6.60
CA GLN A 340 4.25 -10.51 6.87
C GLN A 340 3.98 -11.97 6.46
N LYS A 341 2.80 -12.50 6.78
CA LYS A 341 2.42 -13.87 6.39
C LYS A 341 2.35 -14.05 4.87
N ASN A 342 1.75 -13.09 4.17
CA ASN A 342 1.62 -13.11 2.72
C ASN A 342 2.99 -12.97 2.04
N LEU A 343 3.83 -12.04 2.52
CA LEU A 343 5.17 -11.84 1.99
C LEU A 343 6.01 -13.11 2.16
N ALA A 344 6.09 -13.66 3.37
CA ALA A 344 6.80 -14.92 3.63
C ALA A 344 6.32 -16.06 2.72
N SER A 345 4.99 -16.23 2.58
CA SER A 345 4.42 -17.28 1.75
C SER A 345 4.74 -17.09 0.26
N LYS A 346 4.77 -15.84 -0.23
CA LYS A 346 5.00 -15.55 -1.65
C LYS A 346 6.48 -15.53 -2.03
N THR A 347 7.35 -15.09 -1.12
CA THR A 347 8.80 -15.09 -1.33
C THR A 347 9.47 -16.40 -0.94
N LEU A 348 8.71 -17.35 -0.39
CA LEU A 348 9.22 -18.63 0.14
C LEU A 348 10.28 -18.45 1.23
N VAL A 349 10.24 -17.30 1.93
CA VAL A 349 11.13 -16.96 3.04
C VAL A 349 10.42 -17.28 4.36
N ASP A 350 11.15 -17.81 5.34
CA ASP A 350 10.59 -18.03 6.68
C ASP A 350 10.19 -16.69 7.33
N GLN A 351 9.03 -16.66 7.98
CA GLN A 351 8.53 -15.48 8.69
C GLN A 351 9.50 -14.94 9.73
N ARG A 352 10.35 -15.80 10.31
CA ARG A 352 11.37 -15.39 11.30
C ARG A 352 12.40 -14.41 10.74
N PHE A 353 12.59 -14.35 9.42
CA PHE A 353 13.49 -13.42 8.78
C PHE A 353 12.83 -12.07 8.43
N LEU A 354 11.50 -11.97 8.58
CA LEU A 354 10.75 -10.73 8.40
C LEU A 354 10.57 -10.03 9.76
N ILE A 355 11.69 -9.58 10.33
CA ILE A 355 11.74 -8.89 11.64
C ILE A 355 11.11 -7.50 11.52
#